data_AF-A0A812JSM6-F1
#
_entry.id   AF-A0A812JSM6-F1
#
_cell.length_a   1.000
_cell.length_b   1.000
_cell.length_c   1.000
_cell.angle_alpha   90.00
_cell.angle_beta   90.00
_cell.angle_gamma   90.00
#
_symmetry.space_group_name_H-M   'P 1'
#
loop_
_entity.id
_entity.type
_entity.pdbx_description
1 polymer ?
#
loop_
_entity_poly.entity_id
_entity_poly.type
_entity_poly.pdbx_seq_one_letter_code
_entity_poly.pdbx_strand_id
1 'polypeptide(L)'
;MFAPFLSCFVVIGIIPFIAAVNRQFRVKYKVTNKRVSVTGGLDGKDITEFSYQEIYEMKYGLRFLGYCADVRINLRDGAKVELFGLLNFEEMRENYNYMLSKHLAYFCIGAKAMDGVLQLKAPGRFWLDPPDGLCLLKLVFGAWDRRVC
;
A
#
# COMPACT_ATOMS: atom_id res chain seq x y z
N MET A 1 -2.10 -1.99 -50.51
CA MET A 1 -1.96 -3.28 -49.79
C MET A 1 -1.95 -3.14 -48.26
N PHE A 2 -1.68 -1.96 -47.69
CA PHE A 2 -1.61 -1.77 -46.21
C PHE A 2 -2.95 -1.57 -45.49
N ALA A 3 -4.01 -1.20 -46.22
CA ALA A 3 -5.34 -0.97 -45.67
C ALA A 3 -5.92 -2.11 -44.78
N PRO A 4 -5.84 -3.40 -45.16
CA PRO A 4 -6.36 -4.49 -44.31
C PRO A 4 -5.55 -4.69 -43.02
N PHE A 5 -4.24 -4.41 -43.06
CA PHE A 5 -3.36 -4.59 -41.90
C PHE A 5 -3.67 -3.59 -40.78
N LEU A 6 -3.91 -2.33 -41.16
CA LEU A 6 -4.25 -1.26 -40.20
C LEU A 6 -5.62 -1.50 -39.56
N SER A 7 -6.61 -1.94 -40.35
CA SER A 7 -7.96 -2.26 -39.85
C SER A 7 -7.91 -3.36 -38.77
N CYS A 8 -7.16 -4.43 -39.01
CA CYS A 8 -7.04 -5.54 -38.07
C CYS A 8 -6.31 -5.13 -36.77
N PHE A 9 -5.23 -4.33 -36.88
CA PHE A 9 -4.46 -3.87 -35.72
C PHE A 9 -5.26 -2.94 -34.80
N VAL A 10 -6.09 -2.05 -35.36
CA VAL A 10 -6.90 -1.14 -34.53
C VAL A 10 -7.97 -1.92 -33.77
N VAL A 11 -8.67 -2.85 -34.44
CA VAL A 11 -9.77 -3.62 -33.84
C VAL A 11 -9.27 -4.59 -32.76
N ILE A 12 -8.17 -5.30 -33.03
CA ILE A 12 -7.65 -6.35 -32.14
C ILE A 12 -6.64 -5.80 -31.13
N GLY A 13 -5.89 -4.77 -31.47
CA GLY A 13 -4.84 -4.21 -30.61
C GLY A 13 -5.31 -3.00 -29.83
N ILE A 14 -5.62 -1.91 -30.54
CA ILE A 14 -5.81 -0.59 -29.91
C ILE A 14 -7.07 -0.54 -29.04
N ILE A 15 -8.21 -1.01 -29.54
CA ILE A 15 -9.48 -0.95 -28.80
C ILE A 15 -9.41 -1.68 -27.44
N PRO A 16 -8.99 -2.95 -27.36
CA PRO A 16 -8.89 -3.63 -26.07
C PRO A 16 -7.77 -3.05 -25.19
N PHE A 17 -6.69 -2.52 -25.77
CA PHE A 17 -5.62 -1.87 -25.01
C PHE A 17 -6.13 -0.60 -24.29
N ILE A 18 -6.84 0.28 -25.00
CA ILE A 18 -7.43 1.49 -24.41
C ILE A 18 -8.45 1.11 -23.32
N ALA A 19 -9.26 0.08 -23.55
CA ALA A 19 -10.20 -0.42 -22.56
C ALA A 19 -9.50 -0.92 -21.28
N ALA A 20 -8.38 -1.63 -21.41
CA ALA A 20 -7.57 -2.06 -20.29
C ALA A 20 -6.95 -0.87 -19.54
N VAL A 21 -6.36 0.07 -20.27
CA VAL A 21 -5.73 1.27 -19.69
C VAL A 21 -6.73 2.15 -18.92
N ASN A 22 -7.93 2.36 -19.48
CA ASN A 22 -8.99 3.12 -18.80
C ASN A 22 -9.44 2.47 -17.48
N ARG A 23 -9.30 1.16 -17.33
CA ARG A 23 -9.60 0.47 -16.07
C ARG A 23 -8.61 0.85 -14.98
N GLN A 24 -7.32 0.96 -15.32
CA GLN A 24 -6.27 1.38 -14.37
C GLN A 24 -6.44 2.83 -13.91
N PHE A 25 -6.81 3.75 -14.81
CA PHE A 25 -6.85 5.18 -14.50
C PHE A 25 -8.03 5.65 -13.63
N ARG A 26 -9.07 4.84 -13.45
CA ARG A 26 -10.29 5.25 -12.74
C ARG A 26 -10.23 5.17 -11.23
N VAL A 27 -9.17 4.63 -10.65
CA VAL A 27 -9.04 4.52 -9.19
C VAL A 27 -8.32 5.76 -8.67
N LYS A 28 -8.96 6.50 -7.75
CA LYS A 28 -8.37 7.67 -7.09
C LYS A 28 -8.11 7.36 -5.63
N TYR A 29 -6.90 7.66 -5.18
CA TYR A 29 -6.49 7.46 -3.79
C TYR A 29 -6.36 8.80 -3.09
N LYS A 30 -6.97 8.93 -1.91
CA LYS A 30 -6.81 10.08 -1.06
C LYS A 30 -6.23 9.64 0.28
N VAL A 31 -4.96 9.95 0.47
CA VAL A 31 -4.25 9.71 1.73
C VAL A 31 -4.47 10.91 2.65
N THR A 32 -5.03 10.69 3.84
CA THR A 32 -5.21 11.74 4.86
C THR A 32 -4.66 11.28 6.20
N ASN A 33 -4.42 12.21 7.12
CA ASN A 33 -3.83 11.93 8.45
C ASN A 33 -4.54 10.88 9.30
N LYS A 34 -5.86 10.70 9.15
CA LYS A 34 -6.67 9.80 10.00
C LYS A 34 -7.17 8.55 9.27
N ARG A 35 -7.38 8.64 7.96
CA ARG A 35 -7.98 7.58 7.15
C ARG A 35 -7.47 7.64 5.73
N VAL A 36 -7.57 6.51 5.06
CA VAL A 36 -7.28 6.37 3.64
C VAL A 36 -8.60 6.14 2.94
N SER A 37 -8.91 6.99 1.95
CA SER A 37 -10.12 6.87 1.14
C SER A 37 -9.72 6.39 -0.25
N VAL A 38 -10.30 5.26 -0.68
CA VAL A 38 -10.17 4.75 -2.04
C VAL A 38 -11.49 5.02 -2.74
N THR A 39 -11.42 5.79 -3.82
CA THR A 39 -12.59 6.08 -4.66
C THR A 39 -12.49 5.25 -5.92
N GLY A 40 -13.46 4.37 -6.10
CA GLY A 40 -13.63 3.52 -7.28
C GLY A 40 -14.96 3.79 -8.00
N GLY A 41 -15.13 3.08 -9.11
CA GLY A 41 -16.33 3.14 -9.95
C GLY A 41 -16.22 4.14 -11.10
N LEU A 42 -17.06 3.96 -12.12
CA LEU A 42 -17.15 4.87 -13.26
C LEU A 42 -17.58 6.29 -12.86
N ASP A 43 -18.50 6.38 -11.90
CA ASP A 43 -19.06 7.64 -11.40
C ASP A 43 -18.41 8.09 -10.07
N GLY A 44 -17.36 7.41 -9.60
CA GLY A 44 -16.69 7.73 -8.34
C GLY A 44 -17.59 7.59 -7.09
N LYS A 45 -18.68 6.82 -7.19
CA LYS A 45 -19.68 6.67 -6.14
C LYS A 45 -19.25 5.69 -5.04
N ASP A 46 -18.35 4.77 -5.37
CA ASP A 46 -17.88 3.76 -4.43
C ASP A 46 -16.65 4.29 -3.69
N ILE A 47 -16.90 4.90 -2.54
CA ILE A 47 -15.84 5.39 -1.64
C ILE A 47 -15.72 4.39 -0.49
N THR A 48 -14.60 3.70 -0.42
CA THR A 48 -14.24 2.86 0.72
C THR A 48 -13.20 3.59 1.56
N GLU A 49 -13.55 3.92 2.81
CA GLU A 49 -12.64 4.54 3.76
C GLU A 49 -12.24 3.51 4.83
N PHE A 50 -10.96 3.47 5.18
CA PHE A 50 -10.46 2.61 6.26
C PHE A 50 -9.46 3.36 7.17
N SER A 51 -9.38 2.91 8.42
CA SER A 51 -8.49 3.48 9.44
C SER A 51 -7.14 2.79 9.47
N TYR A 52 -6.08 3.49 9.91
CA TYR A 52 -4.74 2.93 10.02
C TYR A 52 -4.61 1.78 11.02
N GLN A 53 -5.55 1.68 11.97
CA GLN A 53 -5.56 0.66 13.01
C GLN A 53 -6.05 -0.70 12.49
N GLU A 54 -6.88 -0.68 11.43
CA GLU A 54 -7.47 -1.86 10.79
C GLU A 54 -6.47 -2.57 9.87
N ILE A 55 -5.37 -1.91 9.51
CA ILE A 55 -4.33 -2.50 8.67
C ILE A 55 -3.65 -3.62 9.46
N TYR A 56 -3.63 -4.83 8.89
CA TYR A 56 -2.97 -6.00 9.44
C TYR A 56 -1.61 -6.23 8.78
N GLU A 57 -1.54 -6.07 7.46
CA GLU A 57 -0.34 -6.31 6.68
C GLU A 57 -0.32 -5.40 5.45
N MET A 58 0.86 -4.86 5.13
CA MET A 58 1.13 -4.12 3.91
C MET A 58 2.23 -4.83 3.13
N LYS A 59 2.00 -5.08 1.84
CA LYS A 59 2.95 -5.69 0.91
C LYS A 59 3.05 -4.82 -0.33
N TYR A 60 4.25 -4.56 -0.82
CA TYR A 60 4.44 -3.91 -2.11
C TYR A 60 5.09 -4.88 -3.11
N GLY A 61 4.75 -4.74 -4.38
CA GLY A 61 5.30 -5.52 -5.48
C GLY A 61 5.81 -4.58 -6.57
N LEU A 62 7.10 -4.70 -6.91
CA LEU A 62 7.71 -3.96 -7.99
C LEU A 62 7.38 -4.62 -9.34
N ARG A 63 6.99 -3.82 -10.33
CA ARG A 63 6.68 -4.25 -11.70
C ARG A 63 7.49 -3.42 -12.69
N PHE A 64 7.88 -4.04 -13.81
CA PHE A 64 8.68 -3.40 -14.87
C PHE A 64 9.93 -2.66 -14.34
N LEU A 65 10.97 -3.38 -13.90
CA LEU A 65 12.27 -2.80 -13.51
C LEU A 65 12.19 -1.59 -12.52
N GLY A 66 11.11 -1.50 -11.72
CA GLY A 66 10.92 -0.41 -10.76
C GLY A 66 10.12 0.79 -11.25
N TYR A 67 9.59 0.76 -12.50
CA TYR A 67 8.77 1.86 -13.02
C TYR A 67 7.36 1.93 -12.43
N CYS A 68 6.80 0.78 -12.05
CA CYS A 68 5.46 0.71 -11.45
C CYS A 68 5.51 -0.16 -10.19
N ALA A 69 4.75 0.19 -9.17
CA ALA A 69 4.63 -0.64 -7.97
C ALA A 69 3.16 -0.81 -7.56
N ASP A 70 2.77 -2.06 -7.31
CA ASP A 70 1.45 -2.43 -6.81
C ASP A 70 1.54 -2.54 -5.28
N VAL A 71 0.64 -1.92 -4.52
CA VAL A 71 0.60 -2.06 -3.05
C VAL A 71 -0.65 -2.81 -2.64
N ARG A 72 -0.48 -3.84 -1.83
CA ARG A 72 -1.56 -4.62 -1.22
C ARG A 72 -1.63 -4.35 0.27
N ILE A 73 -2.81 -3.93 0.70
CA ILE A 73 -3.15 -3.69 2.10
C ILE A 73 -4.20 -4.71 2.50
N ASN A 74 -3.86 -5.55 3.48
CA ASN A 74 -4.78 -6.49 4.09
C ASN A 74 -5.34 -5.88 5.37
N LEU A 75 -6.66 -5.79 5.47
CA LEU A 75 -7.37 -5.30 6.65
C LEU A 75 -7.71 -6.46 7.59
N ARG A 76 -7.90 -6.16 8.87
CA ARG A 76 -8.33 -7.13 9.91
C ARG A 76 -9.70 -7.74 9.62
N ASP A 77 -10.57 -7.02 8.92
CA ASP A 77 -11.90 -7.49 8.51
C ASP A 77 -11.84 -8.52 7.36
N GLY A 78 -10.64 -8.85 6.87
CA GLY A 78 -10.42 -9.75 5.74
C GLY A 78 -10.58 -9.06 4.37
N ALA A 79 -10.93 -7.77 4.36
CA ALA A 79 -10.94 -6.97 3.15
C ALA A 79 -9.51 -6.79 2.59
N LYS A 80 -9.39 -6.90 1.27
CA LYS A 80 -8.13 -6.74 0.55
C LYS A 80 -8.25 -5.50 -0.32
N VAL A 81 -7.45 -4.49 -0.01
CA VAL A 81 -7.37 -3.27 -0.79
C VAL A 81 -6.10 -3.34 -1.62
N GLU A 82 -6.28 -3.42 -2.93
CA GLU A 82 -5.19 -3.46 -3.89
C GLU A 82 -5.07 -2.07 -4.55
N LEU A 83 -3.98 -1.39 -4.28
CA LEU A 83 -3.62 -0.10 -4.86
C LEU A 83 -2.88 -0.40 -6.17
N PHE A 84 -3.61 -0.33 -7.28
CA PHE A 84 -3.09 -0.51 -8.63
C PHE A 84 -2.81 0.83 -9.31
N GLY A 85 -1.79 0.87 -10.17
CA GLY A 85 -1.61 1.97 -11.13
C GLY A 85 -0.82 3.17 -10.62
N LEU A 86 0.03 3.00 -9.62
CA LEU A 86 1.00 4.03 -9.24
C LEU A 86 2.13 4.04 -10.29
N LEU A 87 1.94 4.85 -11.32
CA LEU A 87 2.89 5.07 -12.42
C LEU A 87 4.17 5.81 -11.95
N ASN A 88 4.09 6.48 -10.80
CA ASN A 88 5.21 7.20 -10.18
C ASN A 88 5.73 6.42 -8.96
N PHE A 89 6.91 5.82 -9.10
CA PHE A 89 7.55 5.07 -8.02
C PHE A 89 7.84 5.94 -6.78
N GLU A 90 8.32 7.17 -6.96
CA GLU A 90 8.68 8.03 -5.82
C GLU A 90 7.46 8.44 -5.01
N GLU A 91 6.38 8.85 -5.67
CA GLU A 91 5.11 9.22 -5.03
C GLU A 91 4.50 8.03 -4.28
N MET A 92 4.59 6.83 -4.85
CA MET A 92 4.18 5.60 -4.18
C MET A 92 5.01 5.34 -2.92
N ARG A 93 6.34 5.47 -3.02
CA ARG A 93 7.27 5.21 -1.92
C ARG A 93 7.04 6.18 -0.76
N GLU A 94 6.85 7.45 -1.05
CA GLU A 94 6.52 8.47 -0.05
C GLU A 94 5.19 8.17 0.64
N ASN A 95 4.14 7.88 -0.14
CA ASN A 95 2.83 7.51 0.40
C ASN A 95 2.91 6.24 1.27
N TYR A 96 3.64 5.22 0.81
CA TYR A 96 3.84 3.98 1.55
C TYR A 96 4.56 4.22 2.89
N ASN A 97 5.67 4.95 2.87
CA ASN A 97 6.41 5.32 4.08
C ASN A 97 5.55 6.13 5.05
N TYR A 98 4.72 7.04 4.51
CA TYR A 98 3.75 7.78 5.29
C TYR A 98 2.72 6.85 5.96
N MET A 99 2.10 5.93 5.22
CA MET A 99 1.16 4.94 5.79
C MET A 99 1.82 4.09 6.87
N LEU A 100 3.04 3.63 6.63
CA LEU A 100 3.80 2.80 7.56
C LEU A 100 4.11 3.55 8.85
N SER A 101 4.57 4.80 8.76
CA SER A 101 4.85 5.65 9.93
C SER A 101 3.61 5.87 10.80
N LYS A 102 2.44 6.08 10.18
CA LYS A 102 1.16 6.26 10.88
C LYS A 102 0.73 4.95 11.53
N HIS A 103 0.77 3.85 10.78
CA HIS A 103 0.43 2.53 11.31
C HIS A 103 1.29 2.17 12.53
N LEU A 104 2.61 2.40 12.46
CA LEU A 104 3.53 2.19 13.58
C LEU A 104 3.23 3.11 14.76
N ALA A 105 2.92 4.39 14.53
CA ALA A 105 2.53 5.30 15.60
C ALA A 105 1.26 4.84 16.33
N TYR A 106 0.22 4.42 15.59
CA TYR A 106 -1.00 3.86 16.17
C TYR A 106 -0.76 2.52 16.88
N PHE A 107 0.12 1.68 16.34
CA PHE A 107 0.51 0.41 16.96
C PHE A 107 1.27 0.64 18.27
N CYS A 108 2.23 1.57 18.29
CA CYS A 108 2.99 1.93 19.50
C CYS A 108 2.10 2.60 20.56
N ILE A 109 1.14 3.45 20.18
CA ILE A 109 0.16 4.03 21.12
C ILE A 109 -0.75 2.93 21.69
N GLY A 110 -1.17 1.97 20.86
CA GLY A 110 -1.91 0.79 21.32
C GLY A 110 -1.09 -0.09 22.26
N ALA A 111 0.19 -0.32 21.96
CA ALA A 111 1.10 -1.08 22.80
C ALA A 111 1.40 -0.38 24.13
N LYS A 112 1.50 0.96 24.12
CA LYS A 112 1.66 1.85 25.30
C LYS A 112 0.35 2.17 26.03
N ALA A 113 -0.76 1.59 25.59
CA ALA A 113 -1.99 1.52 26.37
C ALA A 113 -2.21 0.09 26.94
N MET A 114 -1.41 -0.88 26.50
CA MET A 114 -1.54 -2.31 26.81
C MET A 114 -0.40 -2.82 27.72
N ASP A 115 0.45 -1.94 28.22
CA ASP A 115 1.56 -2.17 29.17
C ASP A 115 1.08 -2.79 30.49
N GLY A 116 -0.23 -2.75 30.77
CA GLY A 116 -0.87 -3.48 31.87
C GLY A 116 -1.35 -4.90 31.53
N VAL A 117 -1.29 -5.35 30.26
CA VAL A 117 -1.95 -6.58 29.76
C VAL A 117 -1.08 -7.42 28.79
N LEU A 118 0.03 -6.89 28.26
CA LEU A 118 0.71 -7.48 27.10
C LEU A 118 1.89 -8.42 27.45
N GLN A 119 1.59 -9.66 27.84
CA GLN A 119 2.53 -10.80 27.70
C GLN A 119 1.98 -11.96 26.84
N LEU A 120 0.76 -11.87 26.30
CA LEU A 120 0.14 -13.01 25.60
C LEU A 120 -0.63 -12.63 24.32
N LYS A 121 0.01 -11.95 23.37
CA LYS A 121 -0.12 -12.25 21.92
C LYS A 121 0.82 -11.34 21.11
N ALA A 122 1.98 -11.85 20.74
CA ALA A 122 2.67 -11.35 19.56
C ALA A 122 2.11 -12.12 18.35
N PRO A 123 1.26 -11.54 17.49
CA PRO A 123 1.04 -12.12 16.17
C PRO A 123 2.33 -11.96 15.38
N GLY A 124 3.01 -13.08 15.16
CA GLY A 124 4.26 -13.16 14.45
C GLY A 124 4.15 -12.80 12.96
N ARG A 125 5.33 -12.51 12.40
CA ARG A 125 5.66 -12.19 11.00
C ARG A 125 5.27 -10.79 10.53
N PHE A 126 6.04 -9.82 11.01
CA PHE A 126 6.25 -8.53 10.34
C PHE A 126 7.51 -8.63 9.49
N TRP A 127 7.38 -8.89 8.19
CA TRP A 127 8.47 -8.74 7.23
C TRP A 127 8.50 -7.28 6.78
N LEU A 128 9.41 -6.52 7.36
CA LEU A 128 9.89 -5.27 6.77
C LEU A 128 10.85 -5.69 5.65
N ASP A 129 10.50 -5.44 4.40
CA ASP A 129 11.53 -5.25 3.37
C ASP A 129 12.02 -3.80 3.51
N PRO A 130 13.27 -3.57 3.98
CA PRO A 130 13.86 -2.24 4.00
C PRO A 130 14.18 -1.81 2.55
N PRO A 131 13.99 -0.52 2.17
CA PRO A 131 14.06 -0.10 0.77
C PRO A 131 15.49 0.07 0.23
N ASP A 132 16.51 -0.22 1.04
CA ASP A 132 17.88 0.13 0.70
C ASP A 132 18.82 -0.83 1.42
N GLY A 133 19.71 -1.48 0.65
CA GLY A 133 20.74 -2.41 1.13
C GLY A 133 21.83 -1.76 2.00
N LEU A 134 21.46 -0.83 2.88
CA LEU A 134 22.31 -0.23 3.89
C LEU A 134 22.06 -0.89 5.24
N CYS A 135 22.73 -2.02 5.43
CA CYS A 135 23.11 -2.49 6.76
C CYS A 135 23.97 -1.41 7.44
N LEU A 136 23.34 -0.53 8.22
CA LEU A 136 23.87 0.24 9.36
C LEU A 136 23.19 1.61 9.42
N LEU A 137 22.20 1.76 10.30
CA LEU A 137 22.26 2.86 11.25
C LEU A 137 21.40 2.58 12.49
N LYS A 138 22.12 2.41 13.60
CA LYS A 138 21.69 2.69 14.96
C LYS A 138 21.06 4.10 15.02
N LEU A 139 20.12 4.28 15.98
CA LEU A 139 19.46 5.53 16.41
C LEU A 139 18.22 5.85 15.56
N VAL A 140 16.99 5.74 16.07
CA VAL A 140 16.46 6.51 17.19
C VAL A 140 15.43 5.68 17.96
N PHE A 141 15.84 5.02 19.04
CA PHE A 141 15.03 4.78 20.24
C PHE A 141 15.99 4.23 21.30
N GLY A 142 16.74 5.16 21.91
CA GLY A 142 17.47 4.88 23.13
C GLY A 142 16.47 4.72 24.27
N ALA A 143 16.29 3.50 24.74
CA ALA A 143 15.93 3.14 26.11
C ALA A 143 15.83 1.61 26.18
N TRP A 144 16.97 0.98 26.42
CA TRP A 144 17.02 -0.40 26.89
C TRP A 144 16.66 -0.34 28.38
N ASP A 145 15.37 -0.41 28.73
CA ASP A 145 14.98 -0.62 30.14
C ASP A 145 15.21 -2.11 30.46
N ARG A 146 16.28 -2.34 31.19
CA ARG A 146 16.72 -3.63 31.74
C ARG A 146 15.92 -3.95 32.99
N ARG A 147 14.58 -4.01 32.91
CA ARG A 147 13.69 -4.38 34.02
C ARG A 147 12.47 -5.17 33.58
N VAL A 148 12.70 -6.33 32.99
CA VAL A 148 11.92 -7.56 33.29
C VAL A 148 12.96 -8.69 33.29
N CYS A 149 13.03 -9.43 34.39
CA CYS A 149 14.10 -10.34 34.81
C CYS A 149 14.68 -11.24 33.72
#